data_AF-A0A502G7C1-F1
#
_entry.id   AF-A0A502G7C1-F1
#
_cell.length_a   1.000
_cell.length_b   1.000
_cell.length_c   1.000
_cell.angle_alpha   90.00
_cell.angle_beta   90.00
_cell.angle_gamma   90.00
#
_symmetry.space_group_name_H-M   'P 1'
#
loop_
_entity.id
_entity.type
_entity.pdbx_description
1 polymer ?
#
loop_
_entity_poly.entity_id
_entity_poly.type
_entity_poly.pdbx_seq_one_letter_code
_entity_poly.pdbx_strand_id
1 'polypeptide(L)'
;MFQPVSVASANVMDRAMAALVSGLAIEFGHGVGEALAHRFLEAEETDFLWDARDQERWIGAYESTDDDEIDLDRVRILGRLDGRWFVAVMIVDGDGNPHGLMRRREFGRRKQALAEFADA
;
A
#
# COMPACT_ATOMS: atom_id res chain seq x y z
N MET A 1 -27.09 2.24 7.03
CA MET A 1 -26.71 1.62 5.74
C MET A 1 -25.26 1.99 5.49
N PHE A 2 -24.32 1.18 5.95
CA PHE A 2 -22.88 1.43 5.77
C PHE A 2 -22.48 0.81 4.44
N GLN A 3 -22.20 1.64 3.43
CA GLN A 3 -21.52 1.16 2.24
C GLN A 3 -20.04 0.99 2.60
N PRO A 4 -19.45 -0.20 2.40
CA PRO A 4 -18.04 -0.39 2.69
C PRO A 4 -17.22 0.41 1.67
N VAL A 5 -16.50 1.44 2.15
CA VAL A 5 -15.55 2.24 1.37
C VAL A 5 -14.57 1.33 0.60
N SER A 6 -14.24 0.17 1.19
CA SER A 6 -13.36 -0.88 0.67
C SER A 6 -13.67 -1.36 -0.77
N VAL A 7 -14.95 -1.47 -1.18
CA VAL A 7 -15.28 -1.98 -2.54
C VAL A 7 -15.20 -0.87 -3.60
N ALA A 8 -15.39 0.38 -3.18
CA ALA A 8 -15.29 1.54 -4.05
C ALA A 8 -13.81 1.94 -4.26
N SER A 9 -13.01 2.04 -3.18
CA SER A 9 -11.59 2.38 -3.28
C SER A 9 -10.77 1.34 -4.04
N ALA A 10 -11.00 0.03 -3.82
CA ALA A 10 -10.28 -1.02 -4.55
C ALA A 10 -10.51 -0.94 -6.08
N ASN A 11 -11.75 -0.68 -6.51
CA ASN A 11 -12.06 -0.51 -7.94
C ASN A 11 -11.51 0.80 -8.51
N VAL A 12 -11.44 1.87 -7.71
CA VAL A 12 -10.87 3.15 -8.15
C VAL A 12 -9.36 3.03 -8.29
N MET A 13 -8.69 2.33 -7.37
CA MET A 13 -7.25 2.12 -7.41
C MET A 13 -6.83 1.18 -8.54
N ASP A 14 -7.56 0.08 -8.76
CA ASP A 14 -7.33 -0.82 -9.91
C ASP A 14 -7.49 -0.06 -11.25
N ARG A 15 -8.44 0.89 -11.31
CA ARG A 15 -8.62 1.76 -12.49
C ARG A 15 -7.53 2.81 -12.62
N ALA A 16 -7.05 3.40 -11.52
CA ALA A 16 -5.93 4.32 -11.52
C ALA A 16 -4.65 3.62 -12.00
N MET A 17 -4.42 2.38 -11.56
CA MET A 17 -3.32 1.54 -12.03
C MET A 17 -3.43 1.23 -13.52
N ALA A 18 -4.60 0.80 -13.99
CA ALA A 18 -4.82 0.56 -15.40
C ALA A 18 -4.62 1.83 -16.25
N ALA A 19 -5.05 2.99 -15.75
CA ALA A 19 -4.88 4.27 -16.42
C ALA A 19 -3.41 4.72 -16.45
N LEU A 20 -2.65 4.53 -15.36
CA LEU A 20 -1.23 4.84 -15.28
C LEU A 20 -0.41 3.97 -16.24
N VAL A 21 -0.63 2.66 -16.23
CA VAL A 21 0.02 1.71 -17.17
C VAL A 21 -0.35 2.05 -18.61
N SER A 22 -1.62 2.36 -18.89
CA SER A 22 -2.06 2.73 -20.23
C SER A 22 -1.46 4.05 -20.69
N GLY A 23 -1.37 5.07 -19.83
CA GLY A 23 -0.76 6.37 -20.15
C GLY A 23 0.72 6.22 -20.47
N LEU A 24 1.45 5.46 -19.65
CA LEU A 24 2.87 5.19 -19.88
C LEU A 24 3.11 4.34 -21.12
N ALA A 25 2.22 3.39 -21.44
CA ALA A 25 2.31 2.60 -22.68
C ALA A 25 2.07 3.43 -23.95
N ILE A 26 1.24 4.49 -23.87
CA ILE A 26 1.01 5.44 -24.96
C ILE A 26 2.25 6.31 -25.19
N GLU A 27 2.87 6.80 -24.12
CA GLU A 27 4.00 7.73 -24.24
C GLU A 27 5.35 7.04 -24.51
N PHE A 28 5.55 5.82 -24.01
CA PHE A 28 6.86 5.16 -24.02
C PHE A 28 6.88 3.80 -24.74
N GLY A 29 5.72 3.32 -25.22
CA GLY A 29 5.58 2.05 -25.95
C GLY A 29 5.22 0.84 -25.08
N HIS A 30 4.58 -0.15 -25.71
CA HIS A 30 4.13 -1.39 -25.05
C HIS A 30 5.33 -2.22 -24.58
N GLY A 31 5.50 -2.33 -23.26
CA GLY A 31 6.59 -3.05 -22.59
C GLY A 31 7.50 -2.16 -21.74
N VAL A 32 7.62 -0.87 -22.09
CA VAL A 32 8.34 0.12 -21.27
C VAL A 32 7.42 0.67 -20.18
N GLY A 33 6.14 0.88 -20.50
CA GLY A 33 5.17 1.46 -19.56
C GLY A 33 4.93 0.63 -18.29
N GLU A 34 5.00 -0.70 -18.37
CA GLU A 34 4.82 -1.59 -17.21
C GLU A 34 6.06 -1.57 -16.29
N ALA A 35 7.27 -1.59 -16.86
CA ALA A 35 8.52 -1.45 -16.10
C ALA A 35 8.68 -0.05 -15.49
N LEU A 36 8.25 1.01 -16.19
CA LEU A 36 8.24 2.38 -15.65
C LEU A 36 7.16 2.56 -14.57
N ALA A 37 5.97 1.98 -14.76
CA ALA A 37 4.92 1.97 -13.73
C ALA A 37 5.42 1.27 -12.45
N HIS A 38 6.13 0.15 -12.59
CA HIS A 38 6.75 -0.53 -11.46
C HIS A 38 7.85 0.30 -10.78
N ARG A 39 8.62 1.11 -11.51
CA ARG A 39 9.62 2.03 -10.93
C ARG A 39 8.97 3.24 -10.25
N PHE A 40 7.86 3.75 -10.78
CA PHE A 40 7.07 4.81 -10.16
C PHE A 40 6.41 4.32 -8.87
N LEU A 41 5.88 3.09 -8.91
CA LEU A 41 5.36 2.37 -7.75
C LEU A 41 6.39 2.15 -6.65
N GLU A 42 7.69 2.11 -6.91
CA GLU A 42 8.70 2.00 -5.85
C GLU A 42 8.98 3.35 -5.17
N ALA A 43 8.81 4.46 -5.89
CA ALA A 43 8.94 5.81 -5.33
C ALA A 43 7.68 6.25 -4.55
N GLU A 44 6.51 5.80 -4.99
CA GLU A 44 5.19 6.11 -4.43
C GLU A 44 4.58 4.90 -3.68
N GLU A 45 5.36 3.83 -3.45
CA GLU A 45 4.88 2.52 -2.93
C GLU A 45 4.14 2.70 -1.62
N THR A 46 4.71 3.56 -0.79
CA THR A 46 4.24 3.89 0.54
C THR A 46 2.82 4.48 0.48
N ASP A 47 2.59 5.44 -0.41
CA ASP A 47 1.31 6.13 -0.57
C ASP A 47 0.25 5.21 -1.21
N PHE A 48 0.62 4.46 -2.25
CA PHE A 48 -0.29 3.52 -2.90
C PHE A 48 -0.77 2.40 -1.96
N LEU A 49 0.13 1.84 -1.16
CA LEU A 49 -0.23 0.82 -0.17
C LEU A 49 -1.10 1.40 0.94
N TRP A 50 -0.77 2.61 1.39
CA TRP A 50 -1.56 3.30 2.41
C TRP A 50 -2.99 3.56 1.92
N ASP A 51 -3.17 4.07 0.71
CA ASP A 51 -4.50 4.36 0.16
C ASP A 51 -5.30 3.09 -0.20
N ALA A 52 -4.60 2.02 -0.57
CA ALA A 52 -5.24 0.73 -0.90
C ALA A 52 -5.60 -0.13 0.34
N ARG A 53 -5.37 0.37 1.56
CA ARG A 53 -5.63 -0.39 2.79
C ARG A 53 -7.12 -0.59 3.06
N ASP A 54 -7.48 -1.82 3.40
CA ASP A 54 -8.80 -2.21 3.90
C ASP A 54 -8.87 -2.19 5.43
N GLN A 55 -7.76 -2.54 6.08
CA GLN A 55 -7.64 -2.65 7.53
C GLN A 55 -6.27 -2.16 7.99
N GLU A 56 -6.23 -1.61 9.19
CA GLU A 56 -5.04 -1.14 9.87
C GLU A 56 -5.01 -1.65 11.31
N ARG A 57 -3.81 -1.87 11.82
CA ARG A 57 -3.54 -2.23 13.21
C ARG A 57 -2.23 -1.57 13.63
N TRP A 58 -2.30 -0.72 14.64
CA TRP A 58 -1.11 -0.20 15.30
C TRP A 58 -0.36 -1.33 16.01
N ILE A 59 0.96 -1.41 15.79
CA ILE A 59 1.82 -2.45 16.38
C ILE A 59 2.98 -1.88 17.22
N GLY A 60 2.98 -0.57 17.48
CA GLY A 60 3.91 0.11 18.37
C GLY A 60 4.68 1.24 17.70
N ALA A 61 5.31 2.08 18.52
CA ALA A 61 6.18 3.16 18.04
C ALA A 61 7.34 2.62 17.19
N TYR A 62 7.80 3.45 16.25
CA TYR A 62 9.04 3.30 15.51
C TYR A 62 10.13 4.10 16.21
N GLU A 63 11.04 3.41 16.89
CA GLU A 63 12.21 4.04 17.51
C GLU A 63 13.27 4.28 16.43
N SER A 64 13.39 5.52 15.97
CA SER A 64 14.50 5.94 15.10
C SER A 64 15.77 6.13 15.92
N THR A 65 16.93 5.88 15.31
CA THR A 65 18.23 6.16 15.93
C THR A 65 18.66 7.61 15.73
N ASP A 66 17.98 8.33 14.83
CA ASP A 66 18.20 9.74 14.54
C ASP A 66 17.31 10.58 15.46
N ASP A 67 17.92 11.55 16.14
CA ASP A 67 17.36 12.45 17.18
C ASP A 67 16.28 13.43 16.65
N ASP A 68 15.76 13.21 15.43
CA ASP A 68 14.79 14.07 14.78
C ASP A 68 13.36 13.77 15.28
N GLU A 69 13.00 14.51 16.35
CA GLU A 69 11.74 15.11 16.83
C GLU A 69 10.32 14.63 16.38
N ILE A 70 10.16 13.67 15.48
CA ILE A 70 8.83 13.21 15.03
C ILE A 70 8.55 11.82 15.60
N ASP A 71 7.50 11.74 16.41
CA ASP A 71 6.96 10.47 16.89
C ASP A 71 6.37 9.70 15.69
N LEU A 72 7.03 8.61 15.32
CA LEU A 72 6.62 7.72 14.24
C LEU A 72 6.05 6.42 14.82
N ASP A 73 5.04 5.90 14.14
CA ASP A 73 4.34 4.68 14.49
C ASP A 73 4.51 3.60 13.44
N ARG A 74 4.56 2.34 13.89
CA ARG A 74 4.45 1.19 13.01
C ARG A 74 3.00 0.74 12.94
N VAL A 75 2.47 0.71 11.73
CA VAL A 75 1.11 0.28 11.45
C VAL A 75 1.15 -0.89 10.49
N ARG A 76 0.60 -2.03 10.91
CA ARG A 76 0.34 -3.14 10.00
C ARG A 76 -0.95 -2.85 9.24
N ILE A 77 -0.93 -3.01 7.92
CA ILE A 77 -2.08 -2.84 7.05
C ILE A 77 -2.36 -4.10 6.24
N LEU A 78 -3.62 -4.32 5.90
CA LEU A 78 -4.07 -5.30 4.93
C LEU A 78 -4.83 -4.56 3.84
N GLY A 79 -4.53 -4.86 2.58
CA GLY A 79 -5.28 -4.30 1.45
C GLY A 79 -5.26 -5.21 0.23
N ARG A 80 -5.75 -4.67 -0.89
CA ARG A 80 -5.71 -5.33 -2.18
C ARG A 80 -5.23 -4.35 -3.25
N LEU A 81 -4.25 -4.77 -4.04
CA LEU A 81 -3.68 -4.00 -5.14
C LEU A 81 -3.41 -4.94 -6.31
N ASP A 82 -3.76 -4.51 -7.52
CA ASP A 82 -3.57 -5.28 -8.76
C ASP A 82 -4.12 -6.71 -8.66
N GLY A 83 -5.35 -6.82 -8.14
CA GLY A 83 -6.02 -8.10 -7.94
C GLY A 83 -5.45 -9.00 -6.84
N ARG A 84 -4.31 -8.65 -6.20
CA ARG A 84 -3.63 -9.45 -5.17
C ARG A 84 -3.82 -8.84 -3.77
N TRP A 85 -3.89 -9.70 -2.77
CA TRP A 85 -3.95 -9.27 -1.36
C TRP A 85 -2.55 -8.96 -0.87
N PHE A 86 -2.39 -7.94 -0.04
CA PHE A 86 -1.12 -7.64 0.61
C PHE A 86 -1.29 -7.43 2.11
N VAL A 87 -0.25 -7.77 2.86
CA VAL A 87 -0.02 -7.31 4.23
C VAL A 87 1.28 -6.52 4.22
N ALA A 88 1.25 -5.32 4.78
CA ALA A 88 2.42 -4.46 4.89
C ALA A 88 2.58 -3.91 6.31
N VAL A 89 3.81 -3.58 6.69
CA VAL A 89 4.13 -2.82 7.90
C VAL A 89 4.67 -1.47 7.44
N MET A 90 3.92 -0.43 7.75
CA MET A 90 4.16 0.96 7.38
C MET A 90 4.75 1.72 8.57
N ILE A 91 5.59 2.70 8.30
CA ILE A 91 5.96 3.76 9.25
C ILE A 91 5.07 4.96 8.93
N VAL A 92 4.43 5.53 9.93
CA VAL A 92 3.41 6.59 9.78
C VAL A 92 3.67 7.65 10.85
N ASP A 93 3.44 8.92 10.55
CA ASP A 93 3.48 9.98 11.56
C ASP A 93 2.16 10.07 12.35
N GLY A 94 2.16 10.93 13.38
CA GLY A 94 0.98 11.20 14.21
C GLY A 94 -0.21 11.81 13.46
N ASP A 95 -0.01 12.30 12.23
CA ASP A 95 -1.06 12.85 11.36
C ASP A 95 -1.64 11.80 10.40
N GLY A 96 -1.11 10.57 10.40
CA GLY A 96 -1.57 9.49 9.53
C GLY A 96 -0.99 9.55 8.12
N ASN A 97 0.10 10.30 7.90
CA ASN A 97 0.83 10.27 6.64
C ASN A 97 1.86 9.14 6.69
N PRO A 98 2.00 8.33 5.62
CA PRO A 98 2.94 7.25 5.63
C PRO A 98 4.34 7.75 5.22
N HIS A 99 5.35 7.41 6.01
CA HIS A 99 6.75 7.84 5.81
C HIS A 99 7.64 6.73 5.25
N GLY A 100 7.20 5.48 5.32
CA GLY A 100 7.96 4.38 4.76
C GLY A 100 7.32 3.01 4.89
N LEU A 101 7.94 2.05 4.22
CA LEU A 101 7.55 0.65 4.20
C LEU A 101 8.65 -0.22 4.83
N MET A 102 8.35 -0.89 5.94
CA MET A 102 9.31 -1.81 6.58
C MET A 102 9.29 -3.21 5.96
N ARG A 103 8.09 -3.70 5.61
CA ARG A 103 7.89 -5.06 5.08
C ARG A 103 6.60 -5.12 4.30
N ARG A 104 6.59 -5.89 3.22
CA ARG A 104 5.39 -6.27 2.46
C ARG A 104 5.38 -7.75 2.12
N ARG A 105 4.20 -8.35 2.10
CA ARG A 105 3.98 -9.71 1.58
C ARG A 105 2.66 -9.77 0.82
N GLU A 106 2.68 -10.46 -0.31
CA GLU A 106 1.53 -10.60 -1.21
C GLU A 106 0.95 -12.02 -1.19
N PHE A 107 -0.35 -12.11 -1.43
CA PHE A 107 -1.12 -13.35 -1.38
C PHE A 107 -2.16 -13.38 -2.49
N GLY A 108 -2.40 -14.57 -3.05
CA GLY A 108 -3.48 -14.76 -4.03
C GLY A 108 -4.88 -14.83 -3.41
N ARG A 109 -4.99 -15.03 -2.08
CA ARG A 109 -6.27 -15.27 -1.40
C ARG A 109 -6.40 -14.44 -0.11
N ARG A 110 -7.57 -13.81 0.08
CA ARG A 110 -7.88 -12.98 1.27
C ARG A 110 -7.63 -13.72 2.58
N LYS A 111 -7.99 -15.01 2.65
CA LYS A 111 -7.83 -15.82 3.86
C LYS A 111 -6.36 -15.94 4.32
N GLN A 112 -5.43 -16.06 3.39
CA GLN A 112 -4.00 -16.16 3.71
C GLN A 112 -3.47 -14.82 4.23
N ALA A 113 -3.86 -13.73 3.56
CA ALA A 113 -3.49 -12.39 3.98
C ALA A 113 -4.07 -12.02 5.36
N LEU A 114 -5.33 -12.41 5.64
CA LEU A 114 -5.93 -12.22 6.96
C LEU A 114 -5.20 -13.00 8.07
N ALA A 115 -4.74 -14.22 7.78
CA ALA A 115 -3.97 -15.00 8.75
C ALA A 115 -2.63 -14.32 9.08
N GLU A 116 -1.89 -13.88 8.06
CA GLU A 116 -0.65 -13.11 8.25
C GLU A 116 -0.90 -11.79 9.00
N PHE A 117 -2.00 -11.10 8.69
CA PHE A 117 -2.36 -9.86 9.36
C PHE A 117 -2.64 -10.07 10.86
N ALA A 118 -3.27 -11.18 11.23
CA ALA A 118 -3.65 -11.50 12.60
C ALA A 118 -2.47 -11.99 13.46
N ASP A 119 -1.46 -12.64 12.85
CA ASP A 119 -0.28 -13.23 13.49
C ASP A 119 0.78 -12.16 13.88
N ALA A 120 0.32 -11.00 14.36
CA ALA A 120 1.16 -9.86 14.76
C ALA A 120 1.45 -9.86 16.27
#